data_AF-A0A0B6YRW6-F1
#
_entry.id   AF-A0A0B6YRW6-F1
#
_cell.length_a   1.000
_cell.length_b   1.000
_cell.length_c   1.000
_cell.angle_alpha   90.00
_cell.angle_beta   90.00
_cell.angle_gamma   90.00
#
_symmetry.space_group_name_H-M   'P 1'
#
loop_
_entity.id
_entity.type
_entity.pdbx_description
1 polymer ?
#
loop_
_entity_poly.entity_id
_entity_poly.type
_entity_poly.pdbx_seq_one_letter_code
_entity_poly.pdbx_strand_id
1 'polypeptide(L)'
;MFYKFNTLTQNLVATTQDDAVGRPITPQAFATTVKESPGIHYEYKTLRPAPSSLESGEGLHHEAGKYQVPITKGYRQLMKLQTLFLSHDGKLVWQKVPADKALYFFAAGLAVVGAGVSLNVLKKLISPPKNE
;
A
#
# COMPACT_ATOMS: atom_id res chain seq x y z
N MET A 1 31.39 3.25 -13.17
CA MET A 1 30.26 4.11 -12.77
C MET A 1 29.08 3.17 -12.50
N PHE A 2 28.46 3.24 -11.33
CA PHE A 2 27.38 2.32 -10.95
C PHE A 2 26.04 3.03 -10.99
N TYR A 3 24.99 2.32 -11.39
CA TYR A 3 23.64 2.86 -11.50
C TYR A 3 22.68 1.97 -10.75
N LYS A 4 21.75 2.58 -10.01
CA LYS A 4 20.68 1.88 -9.30
C LYS A 4 19.36 2.30 -9.92
N PHE A 5 18.57 1.31 -10.27
CA PHE A 5 17.22 1.53 -10.78
C PHE A 5 16.30 1.90 -9.62
N ASN A 6 15.68 3.07 -9.69
CA ASN A 6 14.70 3.49 -8.71
C ASN A 6 13.31 3.06 -9.19
N THR A 7 12.69 2.11 -8.48
CA THR A 7 11.37 1.56 -8.84
C THR A 7 10.23 2.58 -8.71
N LEU A 8 10.40 3.63 -7.89
CA LEU A 8 9.40 4.69 -7.71
C LEU A 8 9.41 5.71 -8.85
N THR A 9 10.59 6.03 -9.39
CA THR A 9 10.73 7.06 -10.44
C THR A 9 11.01 6.47 -11.82
N GLN A 10 11.16 5.15 -11.91
CA GLN A 10 11.48 4.39 -13.13
C GLN A 10 12.73 4.88 -13.88
N ASN A 11 13.68 5.51 -13.17
CA ASN A 11 14.89 6.07 -13.75
C ASN A 11 16.15 5.46 -13.12
N LEU A 12 17.23 5.46 -13.91
CA LEU A 12 18.57 5.06 -13.47
C LEU A 12 19.27 6.25 -12.83
N VAL A 13 19.67 6.12 -11.57
CA VAL A 13 20.42 7.15 -10.84
C VAL A 13 21.84 6.65 -10.61
N ALA A 14 22.83 7.50 -10.86
CA ALA A 14 24.23 7.19 -10.55
C ALA A 14 24.37 7.00 -9.03
N THR A 15 24.96 5.88 -8.62
CA THR A 15 25.19 5.56 -7.21
C THR A 15 26.61 5.00 -7.00
N THR A 16 27.00 4.84 -5.75
CA THR A 16 28.28 4.21 -5.37
C THR A 16 28.21 2.69 -5.53
N GLN A 17 29.36 2.04 -5.72
CA GLN A 17 29.45 0.60 -5.95
C GLN A 17 28.78 -0.23 -4.84
N ASP A 18 28.98 0.18 -3.58
CA ASP A 18 28.45 -0.52 -2.40
C ASP A 18 26.92 -0.50 -2.34
N ASP A 19 26.29 0.55 -2.87
CA ASP A 19 24.83 0.72 -2.82
C ASP A 19 24.13 0.14 -4.07
N ALA A 20 24.85 -0.01 -5.19
CA ALA A 20 24.38 -0.69 -6.39
C ALA A 20 24.46 -2.22 -6.30
N VAL A 21 25.54 -2.74 -5.72
CA VAL A 21 25.83 -4.19 -5.70
C VAL A 21 25.42 -4.83 -4.36
N GLY A 22 25.13 -4.00 -3.35
CA GLY A 22 25.03 -4.44 -1.96
C GLY A 22 26.42 -4.73 -1.38
N ARG A 23 26.60 -4.58 -0.07
CA ARG A 23 27.91 -4.86 0.56
C ARG A 23 28.31 -6.31 0.28
N PRO A 24 29.55 -6.57 -0.16
CA PRO A 24 30.02 -7.94 -0.35
C PRO A 24 29.96 -8.67 1.00
N ILE A 25 29.23 -9.78 1.04
CA ILE A 25 29.07 -10.61 2.23
C ILE A 25 30.37 -11.41 2.39
N THR A 26 31.43 -10.77 2.88
CA THR A 26 32.66 -11.46 3.29
C THR A 26 32.52 -11.90 4.76
N PRO A 27 33.05 -13.06 5.16
CA PRO A 27 32.96 -13.54 6.54
C PRO A 27 33.61 -12.60 7.57
N GLN A 28 34.45 -11.65 7.13
CA GLN A 28 35.02 -10.58 7.96
C GLN A 28 34.00 -9.48 8.31
N ALA A 29 32.93 -9.30 7.54
CA ALA A 29 31.90 -8.28 7.79
C ALA A 29 31.01 -8.58 9.01
N PHE A 30 31.02 -9.81 9.51
CA PHE A 30 30.28 -10.22 10.71
C PHE A 30 31.11 -10.11 12.01
N ALA A 31 32.43 -9.90 11.90
CA ALA A 31 33.33 -9.87 13.06
C ALA A 31 33.46 -8.47 13.70
N THR A 32 33.07 -7.41 12.99
CA THR A 32 32.99 -6.07 13.56
C THR A 32 31.60 -5.85 14.14
N THR A 33 31.50 -5.91 15.47
CA THR A 33 30.32 -5.51 16.24
C THR A 33 29.84 -4.15 15.74
N VAL A 34 28.69 -4.14 15.06
CA VAL A 34 28.02 -2.94 14.54
C VAL A 34 27.61 -2.08 15.75
N LYS A 35 28.50 -1.17 16.16
CA LYS A 35 28.26 -0.21 17.25
C LYS A 35 27.42 0.99 16.80
N GLU A 36 27.22 1.17 15.51
CA GLU A 36 26.36 2.20 14.94
C GLU A 36 25.22 1.56 14.18
N SER A 37 24.00 1.82 14.64
CA SER A 37 22.80 1.57 13.85
C SER A 37 22.99 2.28 12.50
N PRO A 38 22.84 1.60 11.34
CA PRO A 38 23.00 2.26 10.07
C PRO A 38 22.01 3.42 10.02
N GLY A 39 22.53 4.64 10.09
CA GLY A 39 21.75 5.86 9.97
C GLY A 39 21.01 5.77 8.65
N ILE A 40 19.69 5.64 8.70
CA ILE A 40 18.87 5.69 7.50
C ILE A 40 18.93 7.15 7.04
N HIS A 41 19.91 7.45 6.18
CA HIS A 41 20.03 8.74 5.54
C HIS A 41 18.94 8.82 4.47
N TYR A 42 17.80 9.40 4.84
CA TYR A 42 16.84 9.88 3.87
C TYR A 42 17.44 11.10 3.17
N GLU A 43 18.00 10.89 1.99
CA GLU A 43 18.41 11.99 1.11
C GLU A 43 17.12 12.59 0.51
N TYR A 44 16.48 13.49 1.24
CA TYR A 44 15.41 14.30 0.67
C TYR A 44 16.08 15.25 -0.33
N LYS A 45 15.98 14.92 -1.62
CA LYS A 45 16.24 15.91 -2.66
C LYS A 45 15.20 17.01 -2.44
N THR A 46 15.62 18.13 -1.87
CA THR A 46 14.83 19.37 -1.81
C THR A 46 14.43 19.67 -3.25
N LEU A 47 13.20 19.30 -3.60
CA LEU A 47 12.62 19.65 -4.88
C LEU A 47 12.65 21.17 -4.91
N ARG A 48 13.51 21.70 -5.77
CA ARG A 48 13.53 23.10 -6.17
C ARG A 48 12.06 23.51 -6.34
N PRO A 49 11.55 24.49 -5.57
CA PRO A 49 10.14 24.82 -5.65
C PRO A 49 9.83 25.18 -7.10
N ALA A 50 8.87 24.45 -7.67
CA ALA A 50 8.31 24.81 -8.96
C ALA A 50 7.85 26.27 -8.88
N PRO A 51 8.08 27.10 -9.91
CA PRO A 51 7.58 28.46 -9.91
C PRO A 51 6.05 28.42 -9.72
N SER A 52 5.64 29.12 -8.67
CA SER A 52 4.30 29.29 -8.18
C SER A 52 3.36 29.80 -9.27
N SER A 53 2.45 28.95 -9.72
CA SER A 53 1.24 29.37 -10.43
C SER A 53 0.03 28.65 -9.84
N LEU A 54 -0.20 28.83 -8.54
CA LEU A 54 -1.54 28.73 -7.96
C LEU A 54 -1.64 29.82 -6.90
N GLU A 55 -2.56 30.73 -7.18
CA GLU A 55 -2.87 31.95 -6.46
C GLU A 55 -3.07 31.71 -4.95
N SER A 56 -2.27 32.42 -4.17
CA SER A 56 -2.68 33.26 -3.04
C SER A 56 -4.05 32.96 -2.40
N GLY A 57 -4.04 32.13 -1.36
CA GLY A 57 -4.89 32.31 -0.19
C GLY A 57 -4.02 32.84 0.95
N GLU A 58 -4.31 34.06 1.40
CA GLU A 58 -3.55 34.84 2.37
C GLU A 58 -3.31 34.13 3.72
N GLY A 59 -2.06 34.26 4.19
CA GLY A 59 -1.68 34.52 5.58
C GLY A 59 -2.11 33.53 6.66
N LEU A 60 -1.19 32.66 7.10
CA LEU A 60 -1.27 32.06 8.43
C LEU A 60 0.11 32.01 9.11
N HIS A 61 0.27 32.91 10.09
CA HIS A 61 1.31 32.89 11.12
C HIS A 61 1.55 31.46 11.63
N HIS A 62 2.81 31.03 11.64
CA HIS A 62 3.21 29.70 12.12
C HIS A 62 3.50 29.75 13.62
N GLU A 63 2.68 29.08 14.44
CA GLU A 63 3.12 28.60 15.74
C GLU A 63 3.97 27.33 15.53
N ALA A 64 5.21 27.34 16.04
CA ALA A 64 6.08 26.19 16.00
C ALA A 64 5.39 24.98 16.69
N GLY A 65 5.26 23.86 15.97
CA GLY A 65 4.74 22.61 16.50
C GLY A 65 3.32 22.22 16.07
N LYS A 66 2.58 23.09 15.34
CA LYS A 66 1.27 22.73 14.76
C LYS A 66 1.38 22.55 13.25
N TYR A 67 1.29 21.32 12.77
CA TYR A 67 1.13 21.04 11.35
C TYR A 67 -0.24 21.51 10.88
N GLN A 68 -0.30 22.26 9.77
CA GLN A 68 -1.57 22.66 9.19
C GLN A 68 -2.26 21.45 8.59
N VAL A 69 -3.40 21.09 9.18
CA VAL A 69 -4.26 20.03 8.66
C VAL A 69 -5.13 20.62 7.55
N PRO A 70 -5.07 20.11 6.31
CA PRO A 70 -5.89 20.61 5.21
C PRO A 70 -7.39 20.58 5.57
N ILE A 71 -8.07 21.72 5.45
CA ILE A 71 -9.48 21.87 5.85
C ILE A 71 -10.44 21.41 4.73
N THR A 72 -9.90 20.95 3.59
CA THR A 72 -10.68 20.53 2.42
C THR A 72 -11.63 19.37 2.75
N LYS A 73 -12.81 19.36 2.11
CA LYS A 73 -13.84 18.33 2.37
C LYS A 73 -13.32 16.91 2.10
N GLY A 74 -12.49 16.74 1.06
CA GLY A 74 -11.86 15.46 0.74
C GLY A 74 -10.91 14.97 1.82
N TYR A 75 -10.08 15.87 2.37
CA TYR A 75 -9.15 15.51 3.45
C TYR A 75 -9.90 15.09 4.72
N ARG A 76 -10.99 15.79 5.08
CA ARG A 76 -11.84 15.40 6.21
C ARG A 76 -12.46 14.02 6.03
N GLN A 77 -12.87 13.68 4.81
CA GLN A 77 -13.41 12.36 4.50
C GLN A 77 -12.35 11.25 4.62
N LEU A 78 -11.13 11.53 4.13
CA LEU A 78 -10.00 10.61 4.26
C LEU A 78 -9.63 10.37 5.74
N MET A 79 -9.57 11.43 6.56
CA MET A 79 -9.36 11.29 8.01
C MET A 79 -10.43 10.42 8.66
N LYS A 80 -11.71 10.64 8.33
CA LYS A 80 -12.82 9.80 8.85
C LYS A 80 -12.63 8.32 8.48
N LEU A 81 -12.24 8.03 7.24
CA LEU A 81 -11.97 6.66 6.81
C LEU A 81 -10.77 6.06 7.55
N GLN A 82 -9.69 6.83 7.73
CA GLN A 82 -8.54 6.39 8.52
C GLN A 82 -8.93 6.07 9.95
N THR A 83 -9.70 6.94 10.62
CA THR A 83 -10.21 6.68 11.97
C THR A 83 -11.06 5.41 12.01
N LEU A 84 -11.93 5.20 11.02
CA LEU A 84 -12.77 4.02 10.91
C LEU A 84 -11.93 2.74 10.72
N PHE A 85 -10.95 2.75 9.82
CA PHE A 85 -10.11 1.58 9.55
C PHE A 85 -9.07 1.30 10.65
N LEU A 86 -8.64 2.31 11.40
CA LEU A 86 -7.70 2.18 12.52
C LEU A 86 -8.37 1.93 13.88
N SER A 87 -9.71 1.93 13.95
CA SER A 87 -10.43 1.64 15.20
C SER A 87 -10.09 0.23 15.75
N HIS A 88 -9.84 0.12 17.06
CA HIS A 88 -9.51 -1.14 17.74
C HIS A 88 -10.75 -1.96 18.12
N ASP A 89 -11.70 -2.10 17.20
CA ASP A 89 -13.01 -2.71 17.47
C ASP A 89 -12.99 -4.25 17.36
N GLY A 90 -11.82 -4.86 17.13
CA GLY A 90 -11.66 -6.30 16.87
C GLY A 90 -12.26 -6.80 15.54
N LYS A 91 -12.79 -5.91 14.71
CA LYS A 91 -13.39 -6.24 13.40
C LYS A 91 -12.34 -6.34 12.30
N LEU A 92 -12.54 -7.28 11.37
CA LEU A 92 -11.73 -7.39 10.16
C LEU A 92 -11.98 -6.21 9.22
N VAL A 93 -11.00 -5.86 8.38
CA VAL A 93 -11.05 -4.70 7.47
C VAL A 93 -12.34 -4.68 6.63
N TRP A 94 -12.71 -5.82 6.02
CA TRP A 94 -13.91 -5.96 5.19
C TRP A 94 -15.24 -5.87 5.97
N GLN A 95 -15.21 -5.94 7.30
CA GLN A 95 -16.40 -5.83 8.15
C GLN A 95 -16.64 -4.39 8.64
N LYS A 96 -15.67 -3.50 8.45
CA LYS A 96 -15.73 -2.14 9.00
C LYS A 96 -16.67 -1.24 8.21
N VAL A 97 -16.85 -1.50 6.91
CA VAL A 97 -17.81 -0.80 6.06
C VAL A 97 -19.06 -1.66 5.91
N PRO A 98 -20.28 -1.12 6.16
CA PRO A 98 -21.50 -1.91 6.07
C PRO A 98 -21.81 -2.40 4.65
N ALA A 99 -21.44 -1.64 3.63
CA ALA A 99 -21.61 -2.03 2.22
C ALA A 99 -20.79 -3.29 1.86
N ASP A 100 -19.56 -3.39 2.37
CA ASP A 100 -18.67 -4.52 2.10
C ASP A 100 -19.25 -5.84 2.61
N LYS A 101 -20.00 -5.82 3.72
CA LYS A 101 -20.68 -7.02 4.23
C LYS A 101 -21.74 -7.54 3.28
N ALA A 102 -22.58 -6.66 2.73
CA ALA A 102 -23.62 -7.05 1.78
C ALA A 102 -23.00 -7.64 0.51
N LEU A 103 -21.95 -7.00 0.00
CA LEU A 103 -21.20 -7.47 -1.17
C LEU A 103 -20.55 -8.83 -0.90
N TYR A 104 -19.98 -9.03 0.28
CA TYR A 104 -19.41 -10.30 0.70
C TYR A 104 -20.44 -11.44 0.70
N PHE A 105 -21.59 -11.24 1.34
CA PHE A 105 -22.63 -12.27 1.38
C PHE A 105 -23.20 -12.56 0.00
N PHE A 106 -23.33 -11.55 -0.85
CA PHE A 106 -23.75 -11.73 -2.23
C PHE A 106 -22.74 -12.58 -3.02
N ALA A 107 -21.45 -12.24 -2.95
CA ALA A 107 -20.39 -13.00 -3.61
C ALA A 107 -20.29 -14.45 -3.10
N ALA A 108 -20.38 -14.64 -1.77
CA ALA A 108 -20.40 -15.97 -1.16
C ALA A 108 -21.61 -16.79 -1.61
N GLY A 109 -22.80 -16.16 -1.67
CA GLY A 109 -24.02 -16.80 -2.17
C GLY A 109 -23.88 -17.27 -3.61
N LEU A 110 -23.34 -16.42 -4.49
CA LEU A 110 -23.08 -16.79 -5.89
C LEU A 110 -22.10 -17.96 -6.01
N ALA A 111 -21.04 -17.98 -5.18
CA ALA A 111 -20.07 -19.07 -5.18
C ALA A 111 -20.72 -20.41 -4.78
N VAL A 112 -21.58 -20.41 -3.75
CA VAL A 112 -22.30 -21.61 -3.32
C VAL A 112 -23.26 -22.11 -4.40
N VAL A 113 -24.02 -21.21 -5.03
CA VAL A 113 -24.92 -21.56 -6.13
C VAL A 113 -24.13 -22.13 -7.32
N GLY A 114 -23.03 -21.47 -7.70
CA GLY A 114 -22.15 -21.93 -8.78
C GLY A 114 -21.54 -23.31 -8.52
N ALA A 115 -21.14 -23.59 -7.27
CA ALA A 115 -20.68 -24.91 -6.86
C ALA A 115 -21.80 -25.97 -6.98
N GLY A 116 -23.02 -25.64 -6.55
CA GLY A 116 -24.18 -26.52 -6.68
C GLY A 116 -24.51 -26.87 -8.13
N VAL A 117 -24.49 -25.87 -9.02
CA VAL A 117 -24.68 -26.09 -10.47
C VAL A 117 -23.55 -26.97 -11.03
N SER A 118 -22.30 -26.69 -10.66
CA SER A 118 -21.14 -27.47 -11.11
C SER A 118 -21.26 -28.94 -10.70
N LEU A 119 -21.67 -29.22 -9.47
CA LEU A 119 -21.89 -30.59 -8.99
C LEU A 119 -23.04 -31.29 -9.73
N ASN A 120 -24.12 -30.58 -10.05
CA ASN A 120 -25.23 -31.12 -10.82
C ASN A 120 -24.80 -31.50 -12.25
N VAL A 121 -24.04 -30.63 -12.91
CA VAL A 121 -23.46 -30.91 -14.23
C VAL A 121 -22.50 -32.10 -14.14
N LEU A 122 -21.62 -32.14 -13.15
CA LEU A 122 -20.70 -33.25 -12.94
C LEU A 122 -21.46 -34.57 -12.75
N LYS A 123 -22.55 -34.57 -11.98
CA LYS A 123 -23.40 -35.77 -11.80
C LYS A 123 -24.01 -36.24 -13.13
N LYS A 124 -24.45 -35.32 -13.98
CA LYS A 124 -24.98 -35.66 -15.33
C LYS A 124 -23.91 -36.20 -16.26
N LEU A 125 -22.66 -35.73 -16.14
CA LEU A 125 -21.54 -36.21 -16.95
C LEU A 125 -21.05 -37.59 -16.50
N ILE A 126 -21.07 -37.88 -15.19
CA ILE A 126 -20.65 -39.18 -14.66
C ILE A 126 -21.70 -40.26 -14.89
N SER A 127 -22.99 -39.90 -14.92
CA SER A 127 -24.06 -40.86 -15.15
C SER A 127 -24.21 -41.14 -16.65
N PRO A 128 -24.13 -42.40 -17.11
CA PRO A 128 -24.35 -42.70 -18.51
C PRO A 128 -25.77 -42.25 -18.92
N PRO A 129 -25.95 -41.69 -20.13
CA PRO A 129 -27.27 -41.35 -20.63
C PRO A 129 -28.13 -42.61 -20.59
N LYS A 130 -29.36 -42.49 -20.06
CA LYS A 130 -30.35 -43.56 -20.23
C LYS A 130 -30.62 -43.67 -21.72
N ASN A 131 -30.10 -44.73 -22.33
CA ASN A 131 -30.51 -45.13 -23.67
C ASN A 131 -31.97 -45.56 -23.58
N GLU A 132 -32.86 -44.81 -24.23
CA GLU A 132 -34.20 -45.28 -24.59
C GLU A 132 -34.13 -46.20 -25.80
#